data_AF-A0A3A1XIF6-F1
#
_entry.id   AF-A0A3A1XIF6-F1
#
_cell.length_a   1.000
_cell.length_b   1.000
_cell.length_c   1.000
_cell.angle_alpha   90.00
_cell.angle_beta   90.00
_cell.angle_gamma   90.00
#
_symmetry.space_group_name_H-M   'P 1'
#
loop_
_entity.id
_entity.type
_entity.pdbx_description
1 polymer ?
#
loop_
_entity_poly.entity_id
_entity_poly.type
_entity_poly.pdbx_seq_one_letter_code
_entity_poly.pdbx_strand_id
1 'polypeptide(L)' 'MNGFNKTKVITGKNTRLSYFNGWEPKSINGGPEKYSVSLLIPKDDVETITAIEKAIDAAIEEGVGKFGGK' A
#
# COMPACT_ATOMS: atom_id res chain seq x y z
N MET A 1 -24.03 -1.99 5.65
CA MET A 1 -23.00 -2.17 4.59
C MET A 1 -21.63 -2.03 5.22
N ASN A 2 -21.06 -3.08 5.80
CA ASN A 2 -19.70 -3.01 6.36
C ASN A 2 -18.79 -3.93 5.55
N GLY A 3 -18.43 -3.50 4.34
CA GLY A 3 -17.39 -4.14 3.55
C GLY A 3 -16.03 -3.71 4.07
N PHE A 4 -15.52 -4.38 5.10
CA PHE A 4 -14.15 -4.17 5.55
C PHE A 4 -13.20 -4.63 4.42
N ASN A 5 -12.56 -3.69 3.73
CA ASN A 5 -11.60 -4.00 2.67
C ASN A 5 -10.31 -4.51 3.32
N LYS A 6 -10.07 -5.82 3.24
CA LYS A 6 -8.95 -6.51 3.89
C LYS A 6 -7.57 -6.09 3.38
N THR A 7 -7.47 -5.50 2.19
CA THR A 7 -6.19 -5.10 1.57
C THR A 7 -5.91 -3.60 1.69
N LYS A 8 -6.85 -2.81 2.24
CA LYS A 8 -6.68 -1.37 2.44
C LYS A 8 -6.06 -1.08 3.82
N VAL A 9 -5.00 -0.27 3.82
CA VAL A 9 -4.37 0.25 5.05
C VAL A 9 -4.36 1.78 5.05
N ILE A 10 -4.57 2.38 6.22
CA ILE A 10 -4.36 3.81 6.47
C ILE A 10 -3.18 3.91 7.43
N THR A 11 -2.11 4.60 7.05
CA THR A 11 -0.88 4.67 7.87
C THR A 11 -1.00 5.73 8.97
N GLY A 12 -0.17 5.59 10.01
CA GLY A 12 -0.11 6.53 11.13
C GLY A 12 0.33 7.96 10.74
N LYS A 13 -0.04 8.94 11.57
CA LYS A 13 0.22 10.38 11.34
C LYS A 13 1.71 10.74 11.19
N ASN A 14 2.60 9.92 11.75
CA ASN A 14 4.05 10.13 11.70
C ASN A 14 4.69 9.53 10.43
N THR A 15 3.90 9.01 9.50
CA THR A 15 4.38 8.57 8.20
C THR A 15 4.94 9.77 7.44
N ARG A 16 6.22 9.73 7.08
CA ARG A 16 6.86 10.80 6.31
C ARG A 16 6.77 10.51 4.82
N LEU A 17 6.38 11.52 4.05
CA LEU A 17 6.36 11.44 2.59
C LEU A 17 7.74 11.78 2.03
N SER A 18 8.30 10.89 1.21
CA SER A 18 9.51 11.11 0.43
C SER A 18 9.20 11.00 -1.06
N TYR A 19 9.84 11.84 -1.88
CA TYR A 19 9.61 11.91 -3.33
C TYR A 19 8.12 12.05 -3.71
N PHE A 20 7.42 13.01 -3.08
CA PHE A 20 5.99 13.20 -3.28
C PHE A 20 5.66 13.82 -4.65
N ASN A 21 5.03 13.02 -5.51
CA ASN A 21 4.46 13.43 -6.80
C ASN A 21 2.92 13.30 -6.72
N GLY A 22 2.30 13.97 -5.73
CA GLY A 22 0.84 13.91 -5.53
C GLY A 22 0.07 15.11 -6.07
N TRP A 23 0.75 16.22 -6.39
CA TRP A 23 0.14 17.37 -7.06
C TRP A 23 0.10 17.19 -8.58
N GLU A 24 1.19 16.64 -9.13
CA GLU A 24 1.37 16.39 -10.55
C GLU A 24 2.02 15.01 -10.73
N PRO A 25 1.61 14.22 -11.74
CA PRO A 25 2.21 12.92 -12.00
C PRO A 25 3.62 13.09 -12.56
N LYS A 26 4.48 12.08 -12.35
CA LYS A 26 5.86 12.11 -12.84
C LYS A 26 6.26 10.78 -13.46
N SER A 27 7.01 10.83 -14.56
CA SER A 27 7.71 9.65 -15.08
C SER A 27 8.93 9.34 -14.19
N ILE A 28 9.00 8.10 -13.72
CA ILE A 28 10.16 7.60 -12.97
C ILE A 28 10.85 6.56 -13.85
N ASN A 29 12.15 6.76 -14.11
CA ASN A 29 13.00 5.88 -14.93
C ASN A 29 12.45 5.59 -16.35
N GLY A 30 11.82 6.58 -16.97
CA GLY A 30 11.25 6.44 -18.33
C GLY A 30 9.94 5.64 -18.40
N GLY A 31 9.34 5.30 -17.24
CA GLY A 31 8.02 4.69 -17.20
C GLY A 31 6.89 5.70 -17.52
N PRO A 32 5.63 5.24 -17.63
CA PRO A 32 4.48 6.13 -17.76
C PRO A 32 4.37 7.10 -16.58
N GLU A 33 3.86 8.31 -16.81
CA GLU A 33 3.62 9.29 -15.76
C GLU A 33 2.59 8.78 -14.74
N LYS A 34 2.92 8.86 -13.46
CA LYS A 34 2.07 8.40 -12.35
C LYS A 34 2.16 9.33 -11.15
N TYR A 35 1.05 9.47 -10.43
CA TYR A 35 1.07 9.96 -9.06
C TYR A 35 1.75 8.92 -8.17
N SER A 36 2.71 9.35 -7.35
CA SER A 36 3.54 8.43 -6.58
C SER A 36 4.13 9.10 -5.34
N VAL A 37 4.48 8.29 -4.35
CA VAL A 37 5.18 8.70 -3.14
C VAL A 37 5.86 7.49 -2.51
N SER A 38 7.01 7.70 -1.87
CA SER A 38 7.61 6.73 -0.96
C SER A 38 7.22 7.07 0.48
N LEU A 39 6.47 6.16 1.12
CA LEU A 39 6.06 6.29 2.51
C LEU A 39 7.16 5.76 3.44
N LEU A 40 7.64 6.62 4.34
CA LEU A 40 8.59 6.23 5.39
C LEU A 40 7.80 6.05 6.69
N ILE A 41 7.59 4.80 7.09
CA ILE A 41 6.83 4.44 8.29
C ILE A 41 7.84 4.17 9.43
N PRO A 42 7.72 4.86 10.58
CA PRO A 42 8.53 4.58 11.75
C PRO A 42 8.39 3.12 12.21
N LYS A 43 9.49 2.47 12.62
CA LYS A 43 9.47 1.04 13.03
C LYS A 43 8.71 0.77 14.33
N ASP A 44 8.54 1.79 15.15
CA ASP A 44 7.75 1.78 16.37
C ASP A 44 6.24 1.92 16.12
N ASP A 45 5.82 2.28 14.89
CA ASP A 45 4.42 2.22 14.44
C ASP A 45 4.04 0.77 14.09
N VAL A 46 4.05 -0.09 15.12
CA VAL A 46 3.77 -1.52 15.02
C VAL A 46 2.36 -1.76 14.50
N GLU A 47 1.40 -0.90 14.82
CA GLU A 47 0.02 -1.00 14.35
C GLU A 47 -0.06 -0.91 12.82
N THR A 48 0.57 0.10 12.22
CA THR A 48 0.59 0.26 10.76
C THR A 48 1.34 -0.90 10.09
N ILE A 49 2.48 -1.32 10.65
CA ILE A 49 3.28 -2.41 10.08
C ILE A 49 2.49 -3.72 10.07
N THR A 50 1.89 -4.10 11.20
CA THR A 50 1.05 -5.31 11.29
C THR A 50 -0.17 -5.24 10.38
N ALA A 51 -0.76 -4.06 10.20
CA ALA A 51 -1.88 -3.90 9.26
C ALA A 51 -1.43 -4.11 7.79
N ILE A 52 -0.24 -3.64 7.41
CA ILE A 52 0.35 -3.86 6.08
C ILE A 52 0.64 -5.34 5.87
N GLU A 53 1.27 -6.02 6.83
CA GLU A 53 1.58 -7.45 6.73
C GLU A 53 0.30 -8.27 6.51
N LYS A 54 -0.75 -8.03 7.31
CA LYS A 54 -2.05 -8.70 7.15
C LYS A 54 -2.73 -8.38 5.82
N ALA A 55 -2.60 -7.15 5.33
CA ALA A 55 -3.16 -6.76 4.04
C ALA A 55 -2.43 -7.44 2.86
N ILE A 56 -1.11 -7.68 2.99
CA ILE A 56 -0.33 -8.45 2.03
C ILE A 56 -0.80 -9.91 2.01
N ASP A 57 -0.93 -10.54 3.17
CA ASP A 57 -1.43 -11.93 3.27
C ASP A 57 -2.83 -12.07 2.65
N ALA A 58 -3.75 -11.15 2.97
CA ALA A 58 -5.08 -11.13 2.39
C ALA A 58 -5.07 -10.95 0.85
N ALA A 59 -4.14 -10.14 0.32
CA ALA A 59 -3.99 -9.95 -1.12
C ALA A 59 -3.44 -11.21 -1.81
N ILE A 60 -2.55 -11.96 -1.14
CA ILE A 60 -2.06 -13.26 -1.63
C ILE A 60 -3.22 -14.26 -1.68
N GLU A 61 -4.00 -14.40 -0.61
CA GLU A 61 -5.17 -15.29 -0.56
C GLU A 61 -6.19 -14.97 -1.66
N GLU A 62 -6.53 -13.68 -1.85
CA GLU A 62 -7.43 -13.24 -2.90
C GLU A 62 -6.86 -13.50 -4.31
N GLY A 63 -5.56 -13.31 -4.48
CA GLY A 63 -4.85 -13.61 -5.72
C GLY A 63 -4.87 -15.10 -6.07
N VAL A 64 -4.68 -15.98 -5.09
CA VAL A 64 -4.84 -17.43 -5.25
C VAL A 64 -6.27 -17.74 -5.71
N GLY A 65 -7.30 -17.21 -5.04
CA GLY A 65 -8.69 -17.44 -5.45
C GLY A 65 -9.02 -16.99 -6.89
N LYS A 66 -8.27 -16.02 -7.44
CA LYS A 66 -8.43 -15.55 -8.82
C LYS A 66 -7.63 -16.36 -9.84
N PHE A 67 -6.50 -16.97 -9.46
CA PHE A 67 -5.54 -17.55 -10.41
C PHE A 67 -5.02 -18.95 -10.07
N GLY A 68 -5.48 -19.59 -9.00
CA GLY A 68 -5.08 -20.95 -8.59
C GLY A 68 -6.20 -21.69 -7.86
N GLY A 69 -6.72 -22.81 -8.33
CA GLY A 69 -6.36 -23.66 -9.46
C GLY A 69 -7.47 -24.72 -9.60
N LYS A 70 -7.37 -25.60 -10.59
CA LYS A 70 -8.10 -26.88 -10.54
C LYS A 70 -7.62 -27.71 -9.36
#